data_AF-A0A0U1L0E0-F1
#
_entry.id   AF-A0A0U1L0E0-F1
#
_cell.length_a   1.000
_cell.length_b   1.000
_cell.length_c   1.000
_cell.angle_alpha   90.00
_cell.angle_beta   90.00
_cell.angle_gamma   90.00
#
_symmetry.space_group_name_H-M   'P 1'
#
loop_
_entity.id
_entity.type
_entity.pdbx_description
1 polymer ?
#
loop_
_entity_poly.entity_id
_entity_poly.type
_entity_poly.pdbx_seq_one_letter_code
_entity_poly.pdbx_strand_id
1 'polypeptide(L)'
;MKLIIGHTGSGKTAKAIEVSLKLAEAGKRVLFFDGESSAAHYLKSRLDNQKPPVGFTIFDKFSKVQDIYSKIEYGGYDVYVIDTPNLYFDLEKLYKITTSSSLYFVLGLESNIFPELNKNMVIITSYDELKSMFSNRV
;
A
#
# COMPACT_ATOMS: atom_id res chain seq x y z
N MET A 1 7.78 6.65 -5.64
CA MET A 1 6.90 6.15 -4.58
C MET A 1 5.71 7.09 -4.41
N LYS A 2 4.51 6.56 -4.13
CA LYS A 2 3.28 7.34 -3.90
C LYS A 2 2.84 7.20 -2.45
N LEU A 3 2.56 8.33 -1.81
CA LEU A 3 2.09 8.40 -0.43
C LEU A 3 0.60 8.76 -0.44
N ILE A 4 -0.24 7.85 0.01
CA ILE A 4 -1.69 8.01 0.12
C ILE A 4 -2.01 8.35 1.57
N ILE A 5 -2.51 9.56 1.80
CA ILE A 5 -2.79 10.07 3.13
C ILE A 5 -4.29 10.31 3.27
N GLY A 6 -4.83 10.06 4.45
CA GLY A 6 -6.16 10.55 4.82
C GLY A 6 -6.53 10.21 6.25
N HIS A 7 -7.65 10.76 6.73
CA HIS A 7 -8.20 10.46 8.05
C HIS A 7 -8.69 9.00 8.18
N THR A 8 -8.89 8.52 9.40
CA THR A 8 -9.52 7.21 9.66
C THR A 8 -10.90 7.15 9.01
N GLY A 9 -11.24 6.03 8.35
CA GLY A 9 -12.51 5.87 7.63
C GLY A 9 -12.55 6.48 6.23
N SER A 10 -11.47 7.09 5.73
CA SER A 10 -11.42 7.68 4.37
C SER A 10 -11.44 6.65 3.22
N GLY A 11 -11.47 5.35 3.52
CA GLY A 11 -11.50 4.28 2.52
C GLY A 11 -10.16 4.01 1.81
N LYS A 12 -9.05 4.60 2.29
CA LYS A 12 -7.71 4.43 1.70
C LYS A 12 -7.28 2.95 1.55
N THR A 13 -7.47 2.13 2.59
CA THR A 13 -7.19 0.67 2.56
C THR A 13 -8.05 -0.05 1.53
N ALA A 14 -9.37 0.17 1.55
CA ALA A 14 -10.31 -0.42 0.61
C ALA A 14 -9.93 -0.12 -0.85
N LYS A 15 -9.57 1.13 -1.14
CA LYS A 15 -9.16 1.54 -2.48
C LYS A 15 -7.81 0.94 -2.89
N ALA A 16 -6.85 0.91 -1.98
CA ALA A 16 -5.55 0.31 -2.24
C ALA A 16 -5.66 -1.20 -2.52
N ILE A 17 -6.60 -1.89 -1.88
CA ILE A 17 -6.91 -3.30 -2.18
C ILE A 17 -7.51 -3.45 -3.57
N GLU A 18 -8.51 -2.64 -3.95
CA GLU A 18 -9.11 -2.70 -5.30
C GLU A 18 -8.06 -2.55 -6.41
N VAL A 19 -7.13 -1.61 -6.23
CA VAL A 19 -6.05 -1.36 -7.19
C VAL A 19 -5.07 -2.53 -7.20
N SER A 20 -4.69 -3.01 -6.03
CA SER A 20 -3.80 -4.17 -5.88
C SER A 20 -4.38 -5.42 -6.55
N LEU A 21 -5.68 -5.67 -6.42
CA LEU A 21 -6.38 -6.77 -7.09
C LEU A 21 -6.34 -6.64 -8.61
N LYS A 22 -6.68 -5.47 -9.15
CA LYS A 22 -6.60 -5.21 -10.60
C LYS A 22 -5.19 -5.37 -11.17
N LEU A 23 -4.17 -4.94 -10.41
CA LEU A 23 -2.77 -5.11 -10.82
C LEU A 23 -2.37 -6.59 -10.84
N ALA A 24 -2.83 -7.37 -9.86
CA ALA A 24 -2.62 -8.81 -9.83
C ALA A 24 -3.35 -9.53 -11.00
N GLU A 25 -4.59 -9.14 -11.31
CA GLU A 25 -5.33 -9.62 -12.49
C GLU A 25 -4.58 -9.31 -13.81
N ALA A 26 -3.86 -8.18 -13.86
CA ALA A 26 -2.98 -7.82 -14.97
C ALA A 26 -1.60 -8.53 -14.93
N GLY A 27 -1.44 -9.55 -14.08
CA GLY A 27 -0.24 -10.38 -13.98
C GLY A 27 0.91 -9.80 -13.16
N LYS A 28 0.68 -8.74 -12.37
CA LYS A 28 1.69 -8.19 -11.47
C LYS A 28 1.76 -8.96 -10.16
N ARG A 29 2.96 -9.17 -9.64
CA ARG A 29 3.17 -9.66 -8.28
C ARG A 29 3.01 -8.51 -7.30
N VAL A 30 1.97 -8.57 -6.48
CA VAL A 30 1.61 -7.55 -5.49
C VAL A 30 1.82 -8.10 -4.09
N LEU A 31 2.57 -7.35 -3.27
CA LEU A 31 2.70 -7.60 -1.84
C LEU A 31 2.02 -6.49 -1.06
N PHE A 32 0.99 -6.87 -0.30
CA PHE A 32 0.25 -5.97 0.58
C PHE A 32 0.68 -6.20 2.03
N PHE A 33 1.25 -5.20 2.69
CA PHE A 33 1.56 -5.22 4.11
C PHE A 33 0.35 -4.69 4.89
N ASP A 34 -0.29 -5.57 5.66
CA ASP A 34 -1.49 -5.27 6.45
C ASP A 34 -1.14 -5.14 7.94
N GLY A 35 -1.04 -3.91 8.44
CA GLY A 35 -0.63 -3.63 9.82
C GLY A 35 -1.75 -3.69 10.86
N GLU A 36 -3.01 -3.74 10.42
CA GLU A 36 -4.19 -3.74 11.32
C GLU A 36 -5.12 -4.94 11.09
N SER A 37 -4.73 -5.90 10.24
CA SER A 37 -5.59 -7.00 9.77
C SER A 37 -6.86 -6.53 9.04
N SER A 38 -6.96 -5.25 8.70
CA SER A 38 -8.15 -4.66 8.08
C SER A 38 -8.25 -5.03 6.61
N ALA A 39 -7.12 -5.27 5.94
CA ALA A 39 -7.09 -5.65 4.54
C ALA A 39 -7.60 -7.08 4.32
N ALA A 40 -7.24 -8.01 5.21
CA ALA A 40 -7.74 -9.39 5.17
C ALA A 40 -9.27 -9.45 5.33
N HIS A 41 -9.82 -8.66 6.25
CA HIS A 41 -11.27 -8.54 6.43
C HIS A 41 -11.97 -7.97 5.19
N TYR A 42 -11.41 -6.90 4.61
CA TYR A 42 -11.98 -6.29 3.41
C TYR A 42 -11.94 -7.23 2.21
N LEU A 43 -10.83 -7.96 2.00
CA LEU A 43 -10.70 -8.96 0.93
C LEU A 43 -11.75 -10.05 1.04
N LYS A 44 -11.99 -10.58 2.25
CA LYS A 44 -13.03 -11.60 2.47
C LYS A 44 -14.41 -11.10 2.07
N SER A 45 -14.75 -9.86 2.44
CA SER A 45 -16.03 -9.24 2.08
C SER A 45 -16.13 -8.94 0.59
N ARG A 46 -15.04 -8.53 -0.06
CA ARG A 46 -15.05 -8.08 -1.45
C ARG A 46 -15.04 -9.22 -2.46
N LEU A 47 -14.34 -10.30 -2.14
CA LEU A 47 -14.18 -11.48 -2.99
C LEU A 47 -15.28 -12.51 -2.76
N ASP A 48 -16.24 -12.27 -1.85
CA ASP A 48 -17.30 -13.24 -1.51
C ASP A 48 -16.73 -14.65 -1.18
N ASN A 49 -15.71 -14.67 -0.32
CA ASN A 49 -14.93 -15.87 0.03
C ASN A 49 -14.14 -16.53 -1.13
N GLN A 50 -14.06 -15.91 -2.31
CA GLN A 50 -13.15 -16.37 -3.37
C GLN A 50 -11.70 -16.05 -3.00
N LYS A 51 -10.78 -16.82 -3.58
CA LYS A 51 -9.34 -16.60 -3.39
C LYS A 51 -8.90 -15.33 -4.15
N PRO A 52 -7.92 -14.58 -3.63
CA PRO A 52 -7.30 -13.49 -4.38
C PRO A 52 -6.72 -13.98 -5.71
N PRO A 53 -6.59 -13.09 -6.72
CA PRO A 53 -5.90 -13.39 -7.97
C PRO A 53 -4.47 -13.91 -7.74
N VAL A 54 -3.99 -14.74 -8.67
CA VAL A 54 -2.61 -15.21 -8.65
C VAL A 54 -1.66 -14.01 -8.68
N GLY A 55 -0.68 -14.00 -7.78
CA GLY A 55 0.28 -12.90 -7.65
C GLY A 55 -0.11 -11.87 -6.59
N PHE A 56 -1.29 -11.94 -5.99
CA PHE A 56 -1.66 -11.11 -4.83
C PHE A 56 -1.32 -11.82 -3.51
N THR A 57 -0.46 -11.21 -2.69
CA THR A 57 -0.06 -11.75 -1.39
C THR A 57 -0.29 -10.70 -0.29
N ILE A 58 -0.92 -11.10 0.81
CA ILE A 58 -0.94 -10.31 2.05
C ILE A 58 0.19 -10.79 2.95
N PHE A 59 0.90 -9.85 3.55
CA PHE A 59 1.79 -10.09 4.68
C PHE A 59 1.21 -9.36 5.88
N ASP A 60 0.65 -10.12 6.82
CA ASP A 60 -0.06 -9.65 8.03
C ASP A 60 0.67 -10.04 9.33
N LYS A 61 1.73 -10.85 9.24
CA LYS A 61 2.53 -11.34 10.38
C LYS A 61 3.80 -10.53 10.59
N PHE A 62 3.68 -9.23 10.81
CA PHE A 62 4.82 -8.39 11.20
C PHE A 62 4.54 -7.64 12.48
N SER A 63 5.58 -7.51 13.31
CA SER A 63 5.51 -6.77 14.58
C SER A 63 6.42 -5.54 14.58
N LYS A 64 7.32 -5.45 13.59
CA LYS A 64 8.31 -4.39 13.46
C LYS A 64 8.42 -3.94 12.02
N VAL A 65 8.76 -2.67 11.84
CA VAL A 65 8.98 -2.06 10.53
C VAL A 65 10.13 -2.74 9.76
N GLN A 66 11.12 -3.31 10.47
CA GLN A 66 12.23 -4.05 9.87
C GLN A 66 11.77 -5.25 9.03
N ASP A 67 10.69 -5.94 9.44
CA ASP A 67 10.15 -7.07 8.68
C ASP A 67 9.71 -6.64 7.28
N ILE A 68 9.17 -5.42 7.18
CA ILE A 68 8.70 -4.82 5.92
C ILE A 68 9.91 -4.44 5.05
N TYR A 69 10.93 -3.81 5.63
CA TYR A 69 12.15 -3.46 4.91
C TYR A 69 12.83 -4.69 4.29
N SER A 70 13.00 -5.76 5.07
CA SER A 70 13.61 -7.00 4.55
C SER A 70 12.76 -7.64 3.44
N LYS A 71 11.43 -7.59 3.54
CA LYS A 71 10.55 -8.10 2.48
C LYS A 71 10.61 -7.26 1.20
N ILE A 72 10.82 -5.96 1.29
CA ILE A 72 11.01 -5.10 0.12
C ILE A 72 12.35 -5.37 -0.54
N GLU A 73 13.42 -5.44 0.27
CA GLU A 73 14.80 -5.64 -0.21
C GLU A 73 14.99 -6.97 -0.94
N TYR A 74 14.35 -8.05 -0.45
CA TYR A 74 14.55 -9.41 -0.98
C TYR A 74 13.32 -10.04 -1.63
N GLY A 75 12.15 -9.39 -1.61
CA GLY A 75 10.88 -9.99 -2.07
C GLY A 75 10.68 -9.95 -3.59
N GLY A 76 11.29 -8.98 -4.27
CA GLY A 76 11.24 -8.86 -5.73
C GLY A 76 9.84 -8.71 -6.33
N TYR A 77 8.89 -8.06 -5.66
CA TYR A 77 7.53 -7.83 -6.17
C TYR A 77 7.47 -6.64 -7.13
N ASP A 78 6.49 -6.64 -8.03
CA ASP A 78 6.24 -5.53 -8.96
C ASP A 78 5.55 -4.36 -8.26
N VAL A 79 4.75 -4.65 -7.22
CA VAL A 79 3.97 -3.67 -6.48
C VAL A 79 4.05 -3.98 -4.99
N TYR A 80 4.34 -2.95 -4.19
CA TYR A 80 4.29 -2.98 -2.74
C TYR A 80 3.23 -1.99 -2.25
N VAL A 81 2.30 -2.47 -1.42
CA VAL A 81 1.34 -1.62 -0.71
C VAL A 81 1.59 -1.74 0.77
N ILE A 82 1.84 -0.61 1.44
CA ILE A 82 2.25 -0.56 2.84
C ILE A 82 1.17 0.15 3.64
N ASP A 83 0.31 -0.61 4.32
CA ASP A 83 -0.76 -0.07 5.18
C ASP A 83 -0.43 -0.33 6.65
N THR A 84 0.32 0.60 7.25
CA THR A 84 0.85 0.46 8.61
C THR A 84 0.60 1.71 9.46
N PRO A 85 -0.67 2.10 9.67
CA PRO A 85 -1.01 3.37 10.35
C PRO A 85 -0.47 3.47 11.79
N ASN A 86 -0.25 2.33 12.45
CA ASN A 86 0.24 2.25 13.84
C ASN A 86 1.76 2.13 13.98
N LEU A 87 2.49 1.97 12.88
CA LEU A 87 3.94 1.87 12.92
C LEU A 87 4.54 3.19 12.44
N TYR A 88 5.38 3.80 13.28
CA TYR A 88 6.19 4.93 12.84
C TYR A 88 7.12 4.47 11.72
N PHE A 89 6.83 4.90 10.50
CA PHE A 89 7.55 4.49 9.30
C PHE A 89 8.63 5.52 8.96
N ASP A 90 9.87 5.07 8.85
CA ASP A 90 10.95 5.91 8.34
C ASP A 90 10.86 5.93 6.80
N LEU A 91 10.13 6.92 6.29
CA LEU A 91 9.89 7.09 4.86
C LEU A 91 11.18 7.40 4.08
N GLU A 92 12.18 8.02 4.72
CA GLU A 92 13.49 8.26 4.11
C GLU A 92 14.23 6.94 3.92
N LYS A 93 14.24 6.09 4.95
CA LYS A 93 14.81 4.74 4.84
C LYS A 93 14.07 3.90 3.81
N LEU A 94 12.74 3.92 3.82
CA LEU A 94 11.93 3.24 2.80
C LEU A 94 12.33 3.70 1.39
N TYR A 95 12.44 5.00 1.16
CA TYR A 95 12.83 5.56 -0.13
C TYR A 95 14.19 5.02 -0.60
N LYS A 96 15.19 4.97 0.29
CA LYS A 96 16.54 4.46 -0.02
C LYS A 96 16.58 2.99 -0.43
N ILE A 97 15.65 2.17 0.06
CA ILE A 97 15.57 0.74 -0.28
C ILE A 97 14.60 0.45 -1.44
N THR A 98 13.82 1.44 -1.89
CA THR A 98 12.92 1.25 -3.03
C THR A 98 13.70 1.10 -4.33
N THR A 99 13.30 0.14 -5.14
CA THR A 99 13.79 -0.06 -6.51
C THR A 99 12.99 0.77 -7.51
N SER A 100 13.62 1.22 -8.61
CA SER A 100 12.92 1.96 -9.68
C SER A 100 11.96 1.10 -10.51
N SER A 101 12.12 -0.23 -10.46
CA SER A 101 11.29 -1.19 -11.20
C SER A 101 9.97 -1.53 -10.53
N SER A 102 9.81 -1.24 -9.23
CA SER A 102 8.61 -1.57 -8.47
C SER A 102 7.77 -0.32 -8.18
N LEU A 103 6.45 -0.52 -8.09
CA LEU A 103 5.52 0.51 -7.64
C LEU A 103 5.30 0.43 -6.13
N TYR A 104 5.31 1.57 -5.45
CA TYR A 104 5.13 1.65 -4.01
C TYR A 104 3.95 2.56 -3.69
N PHE A 105 2.97 2.03 -2.96
CA PHE A 105 1.87 2.75 -2.36
C PHE A 105 2.01 2.68 -0.84
N VAL A 106 2.26 3.82 -0.21
CA VAL A 106 2.33 3.89 1.26
C VAL A 106 1.04 4.54 1.74
N LEU A 107 0.33 3.90 2.66
CA LEU A 107 -0.87 4.44 3.27
C LEU A 107 -0.51 4.96 4.65
N GLY A 108 -0.95 6.17 4.97
CA GLY A 108 -0.76 6.74 6.29
C GLY A 108 -1.88 7.66 6.74
N LEU A 109 -1.86 7.95 8.03
CA LEU A 109 -2.74 8.92 8.65
C LEU A 109 -2.18 10.33 8.45
N GLU A 110 -3.06 11.26 8.11
CA GLU A 110 -2.69 12.67 7.92
C GLU A 110 -2.07 13.29 9.17
N SER A 111 -2.53 12.88 10.35
CA SER A 111 -1.97 13.31 11.64
C SER A 111 -0.53 12.86 11.89
N ASN A 112 -0.04 11.86 11.15
CA ASN A 112 1.24 11.18 11.43
C ASN A 112 2.29 11.43 10.34
N ILE A 113 1.92 12.11 9.24
CA ILE A 113 2.82 12.37 8.12
C ILE A 113 3.06 13.87 8.02
N PHE A 114 4.34 14.25 8.07
CA PHE A 114 4.83 15.60 7.86
C PHE A 114 5.28 15.76 6.39
N PRO A 115 4.49 16.39 5.50
CA PRO A 115 4.81 16.49 4.06
C PRO A 115 6.17 17.11 3.77
N GLU A 116 6.60 18.05 4.60
CA GLU A 116 7.88 18.75 4.52
C GLU A 116 9.10 17.82 4.66
N LEU A 117 8.92 16.65 5.30
CA LEU A 117 9.94 15.61 5.42
C LEU A 117 9.94 14.63 4.24
N ASN A 118 8.97 14.75 3.33
CA ASN A 118 8.67 13.77 2.28
C ASN A 118 8.69 14.37 0.86
N LYS A 119 9.53 15.39 0.63
CA LYS A 119 9.58 16.19 -0.61
C LYS A 119 9.82 15.39 -1.90
N ASN A 120 10.39 14.20 -1.80
CA ASN A 120 10.69 13.33 -2.95
C ASN A 120 9.54 12.36 -3.31
N MET A 121 8.42 12.44 -2.60
CA MET A 121 7.26 11.56 -2.80
C MET A 121 6.12 12.34 -3.46
N VAL A 122 5.36 11.64 -4.32
CA VAL A 122 4.07 12.16 -4.78
C VAL A 122 3.07 11.92 -3.66
N ILE A 123 2.68 12.99 -2.98
CA ILE A 123 1.70 12.95 -1.88
C ILE A 123 0.30 13.09 -2.49
N ILE A 124 -0.59 12.20 -2.11
CA ILE A 124 -2.01 12.18 -2.48
C ILE A 124 -2.78 12.40 -1.17
N THR A 125 -3.38 13.57 -0.99
CA THR A 125 -4.05 13.96 0.25
C THR A 125 -5.57 13.99 0.13
N SER A 126 -6.11 13.96 -1.09
CA SER A 126 -7.55 14.00 -1.31
C SER A 126 -8.10 12.72 -1.91
N TYR A 127 -9.35 12.42 -1.55
CA TYR A 127 -10.10 11.30 -2.12
C TYR A 127 -10.28 11.45 -3.64
N ASP A 128 -10.44 12.67 -4.16
CA ASP A 128 -10.63 12.91 -5.59
C ASP A 128 -9.34 12.71 -6.40
N GLU A 129 -8.18 13.13 -5.88
CA GLU A 129 -6.88 12.80 -6.49
C GLU A 129 -6.66 11.29 -6.49
N LEU A 130 -6.96 10.63 -5.37
CA LEU A 130 -6.90 9.19 -5.25
C LEU A 130 -7.80 8.54 -6.31
N LYS A 131 -9.06 8.99 -6.44
CA LYS A 131 -10.02 8.49 -7.42
C LYS A 131 -9.56 8.73 -8.86
N SER A 132 -9.09 9.93 -9.19
CA SER A 132 -8.67 10.30 -10.56
C SER A 132 -7.49 9.48 -11.07
N MET A 133 -6.53 9.17 -10.19
CA MET A 133 -5.41 8.28 -10.51
C MET A 133 -5.85 6.85 -10.87
N PHE A 134 -7.04 6.45 -10.44
CA PHE A 134 -7.60 5.12 -10.68
C PHE A 134 -8.78 5.11 -11.67
N SER A 135 -9.20 6.28 -12.18
CA SER A 135 -10.32 6.42 -13.12
C SER A 135 -9.87 6.47 -14.58
N ASN A 136 -8.62 6.85 -14.87
CA ASN A 136 -8.08 6.99 -16.23
C ASN A 136 -7.47 5.71 -16.82
N ARG A 137 -7.79 4.54 -16.27
CA ARG A 137 -7.39 3.22 -16.82
C ARG A 137 -8.51 2.20 -16.66
N VAL A 138 -9.56 2.40 -17.46
CA VAL A 138 -10.39 1.33 -18.03
C VAL A 138 -10.39 1.57 -19.53
#